data_AF-A0A822YVG3-F1
#
_entry.id   AF-A0A822YVG3-F1
#
_cell.length_a   1.000
_cell.length_b   1.000
_cell.length_c   1.000
_cell.angle_alpha   90.00
_cell.angle_beta   90.00
_cell.angle_gamma   90.00
#
_symmetry.space_group_name_H-M   'P 1'
#
loop_
_entity.id
_entity.type
_entity.pdbx_description
1 polymer ?
#
loop_
_entity_poly.entity_id
_entity_poly.type
_entity_poly.pdbx_seq_one_letter_code
_entity_poly.pdbx_strand_id
1 'polypeptide(L)'
;MEYKSEMLQGFTSLSLQIQRSSAMPEANMAHTQEANNFQTNVLFPHASDFPSFTELEKKAIVYALFNPNGPFDENLVILWTSHLTRSELLCMRDGNWVSSAVMNCVMDVLVHEQLANGLVKRHYFPSYFAEKILKDEPPSLEELKAFYQSLLKYDLLQCELLFIPLCVDSHWFVYVINLRDKRVEVLNSLPMDGFTIELKYLLRMKETCNDILSSLSGRPMAITEWPVLLPELPIQKSDCDCGIFVICYMEYWDGRLMKSFAQDDIPYFRMKVLADLLLHPENKVFKAIKNDYSLHISHHFFRRGKVSIH
;
A
#
# COMPACT_ATOMS: atom_id res chain seq x y z
N MET A 1 -18.42 -31.84 -1.74
CA MET A 1 -16.98 -31.54 -1.85
C MET A 1 -16.65 -30.73 -3.09
N GLU A 2 -17.43 -30.82 -4.18
CA GLU A 2 -17.22 -30.01 -5.41
C GLU A 2 -17.56 -28.51 -5.26
N TYR A 3 -18.54 -28.13 -4.43
CA TYR A 3 -18.93 -26.72 -4.26
C TYR A 3 -17.84 -25.82 -3.61
N LYS A 4 -16.94 -26.42 -2.81
CA LYS A 4 -15.75 -25.70 -2.27
C LYS A 4 -14.68 -25.50 -3.35
N SER A 5 -14.62 -26.37 -4.36
CA SER A 5 -13.62 -26.32 -5.43
C SER A 5 -13.95 -25.22 -6.45
N GLU A 6 -15.22 -25.01 -6.79
CA GLU A 6 -15.64 -23.95 -7.72
C GLU A 6 -15.54 -22.55 -7.09
N MET A 7 -15.85 -22.38 -5.80
CA MET A 7 -15.59 -21.12 -5.10
C MET A 7 -14.09 -20.83 -5.02
N LEU A 8 -13.26 -21.81 -4.67
CA LEU A 8 -11.81 -21.62 -4.67
C LEU A 8 -11.29 -21.28 -6.07
N GLN A 9 -11.81 -21.88 -7.15
CA GLN A 9 -11.44 -21.52 -8.53
C GLN A 9 -11.91 -20.11 -8.95
N GLY A 10 -13.07 -19.67 -8.48
CA GLY A 10 -13.52 -18.27 -8.61
C GLY A 10 -12.58 -17.31 -7.90
N PHE A 11 -12.06 -17.69 -6.73
CA PHE A 11 -11.05 -16.92 -6.01
C PHE A 11 -9.64 -17.04 -6.61
N THR A 12 -9.27 -18.16 -7.23
CA THR A 12 -8.03 -18.24 -8.01
C THR A 12 -8.11 -17.30 -9.20
N SER A 13 -9.27 -17.18 -9.85
CA SER A 13 -9.55 -16.19 -10.90
C SER A 13 -9.50 -14.75 -10.38
N LEU A 14 -10.02 -14.47 -9.17
CA LEU A 14 -9.91 -13.15 -8.51
C LEU A 14 -8.50 -12.84 -7.96
N SER A 15 -7.71 -13.85 -7.62
CA SER A 15 -6.31 -13.70 -7.19
C SER A 15 -5.34 -13.61 -8.37
N LEU A 16 -5.70 -14.20 -9.53
CA LEU A 16 -5.01 -14.03 -10.81
C LEU A 16 -5.46 -12.77 -11.55
N GLN A 17 -6.64 -12.24 -11.20
CA GLN A 17 -7.14 -10.93 -11.60
C GLN A 17 -7.29 -10.06 -10.35
N ILE A 18 -6.17 -9.77 -9.66
CA ILE A 18 -6.07 -8.56 -8.85
C ILE A 18 -6.41 -7.44 -9.83
N GLN A 19 -7.67 -7.03 -9.87
CA GLN A 19 -8.12 -5.95 -10.72
C GLN A 19 -7.40 -4.72 -10.22
N ARG A 20 -6.32 -4.37 -10.92
CA ARG A 20 -5.61 -3.12 -10.70
C ARG A 20 -6.63 -2.00 -10.83
N SER A 21 -6.60 -1.07 -9.88
CA SER A 21 -7.47 0.09 -9.91
C SER A 21 -7.34 0.81 -11.23
N SER A 22 -8.46 1.14 -11.87
CA SER A 22 -8.44 2.03 -13.05
C SER A 22 -8.35 3.51 -12.66
N ALA A 23 -8.41 3.84 -11.36
CA ALA A 23 -8.53 5.22 -10.87
C ALA A 23 -7.18 5.95 -10.75
N MET A 24 -6.09 5.20 -10.56
CA MET A 24 -4.74 5.73 -10.76
C MET A 24 -4.31 5.39 -12.19
N PRO A 25 -3.84 6.36 -13.00
CA PRO A 25 -3.13 6.00 -14.21
C PRO A 25 -1.96 5.10 -13.82
N GLU A 26 -1.84 3.92 -14.43
CA GLU A 26 -0.60 3.15 -14.35
C GLU A 26 0.53 4.13 -14.69
N ALA A 27 1.53 4.23 -13.79
CA ALA A 27 2.58 5.24 -13.87
C ALA A 27 3.01 5.39 -15.34
N ASN A 28 2.84 6.60 -15.89
CA ASN A 28 2.93 6.85 -17.32
C ASN A 28 4.24 6.25 -17.83
N MET A 29 4.14 5.08 -18.46
CA MET A 29 5.25 4.27 -18.96
C MET A 29 5.81 4.91 -20.23
N ALA A 30 5.97 6.22 -20.24
CA ALA A 30 6.88 6.85 -21.17
C ALA A 30 8.23 6.21 -20.86
N HIS A 31 8.67 5.33 -21.76
CA HIS A 31 9.99 4.73 -21.78
C HIS A 31 11.02 5.87 -21.86
N THR A 32 11.24 6.57 -20.75
CA THR A 32 12.26 7.60 -20.70
C THR A 32 13.58 6.88 -20.90
N GLN A 33 14.29 7.28 -21.95
CA GLN A 33 15.65 6.85 -22.30
C GLN A 33 16.67 7.04 -21.16
N GLU A 34 16.23 7.47 -19.98
CA GLU A 34 17.00 7.68 -18.75
C GLU A 34 17.42 6.38 -18.05
N ALA A 35 16.93 5.22 -18.48
CA ALA A 35 17.38 3.92 -17.94
C ALA A 35 18.86 3.58 -18.27
N ASN A 36 19.55 4.38 -19.09
CA ASN A 36 20.91 4.09 -19.55
C ASN A 36 22.06 4.71 -18.74
N ASN A 37 21.79 5.42 -17.63
CA ASN A 37 22.85 5.92 -16.76
C ASN A 37 22.86 5.15 -15.43
N PHE A 38 23.71 4.11 -15.36
CA PHE A 38 24.06 3.45 -14.11
C PHE A 38 24.72 4.45 -13.13
N GLN A 39 23.93 5.03 -12.23
CA GLN A 39 24.45 5.87 -11.15
C GLN A 39 24.84 4.98 -9.97
N THR A 40 26.14 4.83 -9.76
CA THR A 40 26.73 4.24 -8.55
C THR A 40 26.58 5.14 -7.31
N ASN A 41 26.04 6.35 -7.47
CA ASN A 41 25.86 7.36 -6.42
C ASN A 41 24.37 7.61 -6.16
N VAL A 42 23.60 6.57 -5.83
CA VAL A 42 22.25 6.77 -5.28
C VAL A 42 22.39 7.42 -3.91
N LEU A 43 21.92 8.66 -3.78
CA LEU A 43 21.84 9.35 -2.49
C LEU A 43 20.61 8.83 -1.74
N PHE A 44 20.86 8.25 -0.57
CA PHE A 44 19.79 7.80 0.30
C PHE A 44 19.33 8.97 1.18
N PRO A 45 18.03 9.30 1.17
CA PRO A 45 17.47 10.35 2.01
C PRO A 45 17.63 10.00 3.48
N HIS A 46 17.80 11.02 4.31
CA HIS A 46 17.90 10.91 5.75
C HIS A 46 16.77 11.71 6.39
N ALA A 47 15.95 11.05 7.20
CA ALA A 47 14.93 11.67 8.02
C ALA A 47 15.38 11.62 9.48
N SER A 48 15.57 12.78 10.11
CA SER A 48 16.32 12.89 11.39
C SER A 48 15.70 12.11 12.54
N ASP A 49 14.38 11.94 12.53
CA ASP A 49 13.64 11.22 13.56
C ASP A 49 13.52 9.71 13.27
N PHE A 50 14.15 9.22 12.18
CA PHE A 50 14.03 7.84 11.71
C PHE A 50 15.38 7.16 11.51
N PRO A 51 15.46 5.81 11.67
CA PRO A 51 16.71 5.09 11.48
C PRO A 51 17.26 5.21 10.06
N SER A 52 18.56 5.38 9.93
CA SER A 52 19.24 5.31 8.62
C SER A 52 19.11 3.93 7.99
N PHE A 53 19.06 3.87 6.66
CA PHE A 53 19.05 2.62 5.92
C PHE A 53 20.29 1.77 6.21
N THR A 54 20.05 0.49 6.49
CA THR A 54 21.06 -0.56 6.52
C THR A 54 21.64 -0.79 5.12
N GLU A 55 22.83 -1.38 5.06
CA GLU A 55 23.45 -1.73 3.78
C GLU A 55 22.64 -2.75 2.97
N LEU A 56 21.83 -3.59 3.63
CA LEU A 56 20.94 -4.53 2.94
C LEU A 56 19.76 -3.81 2.30
N GLU A 57 19.12 -2.89 3.01
CA GLU A 57 18.03 -2.06 2.49
C GLU A 57 18.50 -1.24 1.29
N LYS A 58 19.65 -0.55 1.41
CA LYS A 58 20.23 0.23 0.31
C LYS A 58 20.44 -0.62 -0.94
N LYS A 59 21.01 -1.81 -0.78
CA LYS A 59 21.27 -2.73 -1.90
C LYS A 59 19.98 -3.24 -2.54
N ALA A 60 18.97 -3.57 -1.74
CA ALA A 60 17.68 -4.02 -2.25
C ALA A 60 16.97 -2.93 -3.05
N ILE A 61 16.98 -1.69 -2.54
CA ILE A 61 16.43 -0.52 -3.24
C ILE A 61 17.18 -0.28 -4.57
N VAL A 62 18.52 -0.28 -4.55
CA VAL A 62 19.35 -0.12 -5.76
C VAL A 62 19.04 -1.20 -6.78
N TYR A 63 18.95 -2.45 -6.34
CA TYR A 63 18.62 -3.54 -7.23
C TYR A 63 17.23 -3.35 -7.82
N ALA A 64 16.20 -3.05 -7.02
CA ALA A 64 14.82 -2.95 -7.50
C ALA A 64 14.58 -1.75 -8.42
N LEU A 65 15.07 -0.56 -8.03
CA LEU A 65 14.75 0.68 -8.74
C LEU A 65 15.84 1.15 -9.71
N PHE A 66 17.10 0.73 -9.56
CA PHE A 66 18.22 1.34 -10.27
C PHE A 66 19.09 0.33 -11.03
N ASN A 67 18.65 -0.92 -11.16
CA ASN A 67 19.32 -1.92 -12.00
C ASN A 67 18.90 -1.76 -13.47
N PRO A 68 19.78 -1.26 -14.36
CA PRO A 68 19.43 -1.01 -15.78
C PRO A 68 19.24 -2.30 -16.58
N ASN A 69 19.72 -3.43 -16.08
CA ASN A 69 19.63 -4.73 -16.75
C ASN A 69 18.52 -5.62 -16.15
N GLY A 70 17.77 -5.13 -15.15
CA GLY A 70 16.72 -5.88 -14.49
C GLY A 70 15.48 -6.01 -15.39
N PRO A 71 14.93 -7.23 -15.61
CA PRO A 71 13.70 -7.39 -16.39
C PRO A 71 12.52 -6.68 -15.72
N PHE A 72 11.73 -5.93 -16.48
CA PHE A 72 10.59 -5.17 -15.95
C PHE A 72 9.48 -6.05 -15.37
N ASP A 73 9.30 -7.26 -15.91
CA ASP A 73 8.31 -8.27 -15.53
C ASP A 73 8.79 -9.19 -14.39
N GLU A 74 10.01 -8.99 -13.89
CA GLU A 74 10.56 -9.74 -12.76
C GLU A 74 9.75 -9.47 -11.49
N ASN A 75 9.21 -10.52 -10.87
CA ASN A 75 8.56 -10.43 -9.55
C ASN A 75 9.61 -10.20 -8.46
N LEU A 76 9.60 -9.03 -7.84
CA LEU A 76 10.49 -8.65 -6.74
C LEU A 76 9.80 -8.75 -5.36
N VAL A 77 8.47 -8.81 -5.35
CA VAL A 77 7.69 -9.05 -4.13
C VAL A 77 6.67 -10.14 -4.44
N ILE A 78 6.69 -11.21 -3.64
CA ILE A 78 5.66 -12.25 -3.63
C ILE A 78 5.29 -12.49 -2.16
N LEU A 79 4.27 -11.76 -1.70
CA LEU A 79 3.76 -11.76 -0.33
C LEU A 79 2.31 -12.24 -0.32
N TRP A 80 2.09 -13.46 0.17
CA TRP A 80 0.77 -14.11 0.19
C TRP A 80 0.11 -14.14 -1.20
N THR A 81 -0.89 -13.29 -1.44
CA THR A 81 -1.59 -13.11 -2.71
C THR A 81 -1.06 -11.92 -3.52
N SER A 82 -0.27 -11.03 -2.92
CA SER A 82 0.27 -9.83 -3.56
C SER A 82 1.58 -10.12 -4.28
N HIS A 83 1.60 -9.84 -5.58
CA HIS A 83 2.75 -10.02 -6.46
C HIS A 83 3.09 -8.67 -7.09
N LEU A 84 4.32 -8.18 -6.91
CA LEU A 84 4.78 -6.93 -7.51
C LEU A 84 6.01 -7.18 -8.36
N THR A 85 5.89 -6.75 -9.62
CA THR A 85 6.98 -6.73 -10.58
C THR A 85 7.90 -5.54 -10.36
N ARG A 86 9.11 -5.60 -10.92
CA ARG A 86 10.04 -4.48 -11.00
C ARG A 86 9.37 -3.22 -11.57
N SER A 87 8.60 -3.37 -12.66
CA SER A 87 7.88 -2.25 -13.29
C SER A 87 6.89 -1.59 -12.34
N GLU A 88 6.12 -2.39 -11.60
CA GLU A 88 5.13 -1.87 -10.63
C GLU A 88 5.80 -1.14 -9.46
N LEU A 89 6.99 -1.58 -9.04
CA LEU A 89 7.74 -0.93 -7.96
C LEU A 89 8.40 0.39 -8.39
N LEU A 90 8.51 0.69 -9.68
CA LEU A 90 9.07 1.97 -10.15
C LEU A 90 8.28 3.20 -9.67
N CYS A 91 6.99 3.02 -9.33
CA CYS A 91 6.17 4.07 -8.73
C CYS A 91 6.70 4.54 -7.35
N MET A 92 7.62 3.79 -6.73
CA MET A 92 8.28 4.17 -5.48
C MET A 92 9.48 5.10 -5.69
N ARG A 93 9.92 5.35 -6.92
CA ARG A 93 10.89 6.42 -7.21
C ARG A 93 10.28 7.79 -6.86
N ASP A 94 11.14 8.72 -6.52
CA ASP A 94 10.74 10.09 -6.25
C ASP A 94 10.03 10.73 -7.46
N GLY A 95 9.05 11.59 -7.20
CA GLY A 95 8.24 12.23 -8.24
C GLY A 95 7.14 11.37 -8.88
N ASN A 96 6.93 10.13 -8.45
CA ASN A 96 5.88 9.25 -9.00
C ASN A 96 4.70 9.04 -8.04
N TRP A 97 3.50 8.87 -8.62
CA TRP A 97 2.30 8.47 -7.88
C TRP A 97 2.35 6.99 -7.50
N VAL A 98 2.08 6.67 -6.23
CA VAL A 98 1.99 5.29 -5.75
C VAL A 98 0.81 4.58 -6.42
N SER A 99 1.07 3.39 -6.99
CA SER A 99 0.04 2.58 -7.64
C SER A 99 -0.85 1.85 -6.63
N SER A 100 -2.05 1.45 -7.06
CA SER A 100 -2.93 0.63 -6.23
C SER A 100 -2.32 -0.73 -5.90
N ALA A 101 -1.48 -1.29 -6.77
CA ALA A 101 -0.82 -2.57 -6.53
C ALA A 101 0.10 -2.48 -5.31
N VAL A 102 0.93 -1.44 -5.24
CA VAL A 102 1.78 -1.19 -4.07
C VAL A 102 0.96 -0.85 -2.84
N MET A 103 -0.06 0.01 -2.96
CA MET A 103 -0.95 0.36 -1.85
C MET A 103 -1.60 -0.89 -1.21
N ASN A 104 -2.15 -1.78 -2.05
CA ASN A 104 -2.78 -3.03 -1.60
C ASN A 104 -1.77 -3.97 -0.94
N CYS A 105 -0.56 -4.10 -1.49
CA CYS A 105 0.49 -4.91 -0.88
C CYS A 105 0.92 -4.38 0.49
N VAL A 106 1.01 -3.05 0.67
CA VAL A 106 1.30 -2.43 1.97
C VAL A 106 0.20 -2.73 2.98
N MET A 107 -1.07 -2.63 2.58
CA MET A 107 -2.19 -2.98 3.46
C MET A 107 -2.17 -4.44 3.90
N ASP A 108 -1.86 -5.36 2.99
CA ASP A 108 -1.69 -6.78 3.33
C ASP A 108 -0.62 -6.95 4.41
N VAL A 109 0.54 -6.29 4.26
CA VAL A 109 1.62 -6.32 5.25
C VAL A 109 1.14 -5.80 6.61
N LEU A 110 0.48 -4.63 6.65
CA LEU A 110 -0.02 -4.05 7.91
C LEU A 110 -1.04 -4.95 8.64
N VAL A 111 -1.87 -5.72 7.90
CA VAL A 111 -2.77 -6.71 8.50
C VAL A 111 -1.99 -7.91 9.03
N HIS A 112 -1.05 -8.43 8.24
CA HIS A 112 -0.33 -9.65 8.56
C HIS A 112 0.66 -9.49 9.72
N GLU A 113 1.28 -8.32 9.88
CA GLU A 113 2.10 -8.01 11.06
C GLU A 113 1.28 -8.04 12.35
N GLN A 114 0.04 -7.55 12.32
CA GLN A 114 -0.86 -7.65 13.46
C GLN A 114 -1.28 -9.10 13.74
N LEU A 115 -1.53 -9.89 12.69
CA LEU A 115 -1.83 -11.32 12.82
C LEU A 115 -0.68 -12.08 13.48
N ALA A 116 0.57 -11.78 13.11
CA ALA A 116 1.75 -12.38 13.72
C ALA A 116 1.87 -12.04 15.23
N ASN A 117 1.35 -10.88 15.64
CA ASN A 117 1.28 -10.46 17.04
C ASN A 117 0.05 -11.00 17.80
N GLY A 118 -0.83 -11.77 17.13
CA GLY A 118 -1.94 -12.50 17.75
C GLY A 118 -3.25 -11.71 17.92
N LEU A 119 -3.29 -10.44 17.54
CA LEU A 119 -4.51 -9.62 17.62
C LEU A 119 -4.54 -8.54 16.54
N VAL A 120 -5.63 -8.50 15.78
CA VAL A 120 -5.86 -7.47 14.75
C VAL A 120 -6.77 -6.40 15.33
N LYS A 121 -6.23 -5.19 15.47
CA LYS A 121 -6.95 -4.00 15.96
C LYS A 121 -7.26 -3.01 14.84
N ARG A 122 -6.57 -3.12 13.71
CA ARG A 122 -6.71 -2.22 12.57
C ARG A 122 -6.93 -3.06 11.33
N HIS A 123 -8.07 -2.88 10.69
CA HIS A 123 -8.36 -3.49 9.39
C HIS A 123 -8.07 -2.48 8.28
N TYR A 124 -7.57 -2.96 7.15
CA TYR A 124 -7.32 -2.17 5.96
C TYR A 124 -8.08 -2.80 4.80
N PHE A 125 -9.06 -2.10 4.25
CA PHE A 125 -9.81 -2.60 3.10
C PHE A 125 -8.98 -2.37 1.83
N PRO A 126 -8.93 -3.34 0.92
CA PRO A 126 -8.23 -3.17 -0.34
C PRO A 126 -8.87 -2.05 -1.19
N SER A 127 -8.10 -1.36 -2.02
CA SER A 127 -8.55 -0.17 -2.77
C SER A 127 -9.78 -0.43 -3.65
N TYR A 128 -9.89 -1.65 -4.21
CA TYR A 128 -11.02 -2.03 -5.06
C TYR A 128 -12.36 -2.05 -4.31
N PHE A 129 -12.35 -2.20 -2.98
CA PHE A 129 -13.55 -2.08 -2.16
C PHE A 129 -14.14 -0.67 -2.30
N ALA A 130 -13.29 0.36 -2.17
CA ALA A 130 -13.72 1.73 -2.34
C ALA A 130 -14.08 2.03 -3.80
N GLU A 131 -13.36 1.49 -4.78
CA GLU A 131 -13.66 1.71 -6.21
C GLU A 131 -15.07 1.26 -6.60
N LYS A 132 -15.51 0.10 -6.11
CA LYS A 132 -16.90 -0.37 -6.28
C LYS A 132 -17.90 0.66 -5.77
N ILE A 133 -17.64 1.22 -4.59
CA ILE A 133 -18.47 2.28 -4.00
C ILE A 133 -18.42 3.56 -4.83
N LEU A 134 -17.26 3.97 -5.34
CA LEU A 134 -17.10 5.14 -6.20
C LEU A 134 -17.91 5.04 -7.50
N LYS A 135 -17.99 3.83 -8.08
CA LYS A 135 -18.72 3.52 -9.32
C LYS A 135 -20.24 3.35 -9.14
N ASP A 136 -20.75 3.52 -7.91
CA ASP A 136 -22.16 3.23 -7.56
C ASP A 136 -22.54 1.74 -7.71
N GLU A 137 -21.55 0.87 -7.51
CA GLU A 137 -21.68 -0.58 -7.56
C GLU A 137 -21.21 -1.17 -6.22
N PRO A 138 -21.80 -0.76 -5.06
CA PRO A 138 -21.35 -1.26 -3.77
C PRO A 138 -21.47 -2.79 -3.73
N PRO A 139 -20.50 -3.50 -3.12
CA PRO A 139 -20.54 -4.96 -3.08
C PRO A 139 -21.83 -5.44 -2.40
N SER A 140 -22.42 -6.53 -2.90
CA SER A 140 -23.63 -7.08 -2.27
C SER A 140 -23.33 -7.61 -0.87
N LEU A 141 -24.35 -7.70 -0.01
CA LEU A 141 -24.16 -8.24 1.35
C LEU A 141 -23.65 -9.69 1.33
N GLU A 142 -24.01 -10.49 0.31
CA GLU A 142 -23.45 -11.84 0.15
C GLU A 142 -21.97 -11.81 -0.27
N GLU A 143 -21.57 -10.94 -1.21
CA GLU A 143 -20.16 -10.75 -1.59
C GLU A 143 -19.32 -10.36 -0.37
N LEU A 144 -19.85 -9.44 0.44
CA LEU A 144 -19.22 -8.95 1.66
C LEU A 144 -19.11 -10.05 2.72
N LYS A 145 -20.18 -10.81 2.96
CA LYS A 145 -20.14 -11.95 3.90
C LYS A 145 -19.14 -13.00 3.43
N ALA A 146 -19.15 -13.34 2.16
CA ALA A 146 -18.18 -14.28 1.61
C ALA A 146 -16.75 -13.76 1.82
N PHE A 147 -16.49 -12.49 1.50
CA PHE A 147 -15.20 -11.86 1.73
C PHE A 147 -14.78 -11.91 3.22
N TYR A 148 -15.61 -11.42 4.14
CA TYR A 148 -15.24 -11.32 5.56
C TYR A 148 -15.25 -12.66 6.30
N GLN A 149 -16.18 -13.57 5.98
CA GLN A 149 -16.28 -14.85 6.69
C GLN A 149 -15.33 -15.92 6.16
N SER A 150 -14.93 -15.86 4.88
CA SER A 150 -14.06 -16.88 4.28
C SER A 150 -12.59 -16.45 4.16
N LEU A 151 -12.28 -15.15 4.10
CA LEU A 151 -10.91 -14.67 3.88
C LEU A 151 -10.28 -14.06 5.13
N LEU A 152 -11.05 -13.39 5.99
CA LEU A 152 -10.48 -12.86 7.23
C LEU A 152 -10.26 -13.98 8.23
N LYS A 153 -9.02 -14.06 8.72
CA LYS A 153 -8.63 -14.98 9.80
C LYS A 153 -8.91 -14.40 11.20
N TYR A 154 -9.66 -13.30 11.27
CA TYR A 154 -9.95 -12.52 12.47
C TYR A 154 -11.32 -11.87 12.38
N ASP A 155 -11.87 -11.51 13.54
CA ASP A 155 -13.17 -10.86 13.64
C ASP A 155 -13.06 -9.35 13.41
N LEU A 156 -13.69 -8.86 12.35
CA LEU A 156 -13.73 -7.44 12.02
C LEU A 156 -14.38 -6.60 13.14
N LEU A 157 -15.30 -7.16 13.91
CA LEU A 157 -15.97 -6.47 15.02
C LEU A 157 -15.06 -6.26 16.24
N GLN A 158 -13.91 -6.96 16.31
CA GLN A 158 -12.90 -6.77 17.35
C GLN A 158 -11.86 -5.70 16.99
N CYS A 159 -11.86 -5.23 15.75
CA CYS A 159 -11.04 -4.10 15.32
C CYS A 159 -11.53 -2.81 15.98
N GLU A 160 -10.61 -1.87 16.16
CA GLU A 160 -10.89 -0.51 16.65
C GLU A 160 -11.00 0.50 15.51
N LEU A 161 -10.18 0.31 14.46
CA LEU A 161 -10.10 1.20 13.31
C LEU A 161 -10.21 0.40 12.02
N LEU A 162 -11.04 0.87 11.09
CA LEU A 162 -11.13 0.30 9.74
C LEU A 162 -10.72 1.38 8.73
N PHE A 163 -9.61 1.16 8.03
CA PHE A 163 -9.05 2.08 7.05
C PHE A 163 -9.51 1.71 5.64
N ILE A 164 -10.05 2.67 4.91
CA ILE A 164 -10.56 2.51 3.56
C ILE A 164 -9.84 3.51 2.65
N PRO A 165 -8.65 3.18 2.14
CA PRO A 165 -7.96 4.05 1.20
C PRO A 165 -8.66 4.01 -0.15
N LEU A 166 -8.70 5.17 -0.80
CA LEU A 166 -9.32 5.36 -2.09
C LEU A 166 -8.59 6.41 -2.88
N CYS A 167 -8.63 6.25 -4.20
CA CYS A 167 -8.07 7.20 -5.14
C CYS A 167 -9.18 7.80 -5.98
N VAL A 168 -9.27 9.13 -5.99
CA VAL A 168 -10.19 9.87 -6.85
C VAL A 168 -9.38 10.91 -7.60
N ASP A 169 -9.55 11.00 -8.91
CA ASP A 169 -8.87 11.96 -9.78
C ASP A 169 -7.34 12.03 -9.55
N SER A 170 -6.70 10.86 -9.47
CA SER A 170 -5.26 10.69 -9.19
C SER A 170 -4.79 11.19 -7.81
N HIS A 171 -5.70 11.28 -6.83
CA HIS A 171 -5.39 11.67 -5.46
C HIS A 171 -5.81 10.59 -4.45
N TRP A 172 -4.84 10.09 -3.68
CA TRP A 172 -5.07 9.16 -2.58
C TRP A 172 -5.48 9.90 -1.30
N PHE A 173 -6.52 9.39 -0.65
CA PHE A 173 -6.87 9.72 0.74
C PHE A 173 -7.48 8.48 1.41
N VAL A 174 -7.77 8.56 2.71
CA VAL A 174 -8.32 7.41 3.46
C VAL A 174 -9.46 7.83 4.37
N TYR A 175 -10.57 7.08 4.33
CA TYR A 175 -11.58 7.13 5.37
C TYR A 175 -11.22 6.16 6.50
N VAL A 176 -11.51 6.56 7.73
CA VAL A 176 -11.36 5.71 8.91
C VAL A 176 -12.71 5.55 9.58
N ILE A 177 -13.19 4.32 9.70
CA ILE A 177 -14.32 3.99 10.56
C ILE A 177 -13.76 3.66 11.95
N ASN A 178 -13.89 4.60 12.87
CA ASN A 178 -13.40 4.45 14.24
C ASN A 178 -14.49 3.82 15.10
N LEU A 179 -14.44 2.49 15.21
CA LEU A 179 -15.39 1.69 15.99
C LEU A 179 -15.28 1.98 17.49
N ARG A 180 -14.07 2.30 17.96
CA ARG A 180 -13.79 2.60 19.38
C ARG A 180 -14.50 3.87 19.83
N ASP A 181 -14.37 4.95 19.07
CA ASP A 181 -14.90 6.26 19.44
C ASP A 181 -16.20 6.62 18.67
N LYS A 182 -16.75 5.70 17.87
CA LYS A 182 -18.00 5.84 17.08
C LYS A 182 -18.05 7.11 16.24
N ARG A 183 -17.04 7.28 15.38
CA ARG A 183 -16.93 8.40 14.44
C ARG A 183 -16.31 7.95 13.13
N VAL A 184 -16.36 8.82 12.13
CA VAL A 184 -15.68 8.63 10.86
C VAL A 184 -14.67 9.73 10.66
N GLU A 185 -13.41 9.41 10.38
CA GLU A 185 -12.39 10.38 10.05
C GLU A 185 -12.08 10.37 8.55
N VAL A 186 -11.79 11.54 8.00
CA VAL A 186 -11.20 11.67 6.66
C VAL A 186 -9.77 12.14 6.82
N LEU A 187 -8.82 11.30 6.42
CA LEU A 187 -7.40 11.66 6.44
C LEU A 187 -6.97 11.98 5.01
N ASN A 188 -6.72 13.26 4.76
CA ASN A 188 -6.34 13.80 3.46
C ASN A 188 -5.09 14.68 3.61
N SER A 189 -4.13 14.52 2.71
CA SER A 189 -2.89 15.31 2.68
C SER A 189 -3.02 16.62 1.90
N LEU A 190 -4.07 16.81 1.10
CA LEU A 190 -4.35 18.10 0.49
C LEU A 190 -5.00 19.06 1.49
N PRO A 191 -4.74 20.38 1.38
CA PRO A 191 -5.46 21.38 2.15
C PRO A 191 -6.96 21.24 1.94
N MET A 192 -7.72 21.26 3.03
CA MET A 192 -9.17 21.08 3.01
C MET A 192 -9.93 22.37 2.65
N ASP A 193 -9.51 23.07 1.59
CA ASP A 193 -10.22 24.24 1.09
C ASP A 193 -11.31 23.78 0.11
N GLY A 194 -12.54 23.61 0.60
CA GLY A 194 -13.73 23.43 -0.24
C GLY A 194 -14.37 22.04 -0.29
N PHE A 195 -13.93 21.06 0.52
CA PHE A 195 -14.64 19.82 0.96
C PHE A 195 -15.51 19.03 -0.05
N THR A 196 -15.34 19.16 -1.35
CA THR A 196 -16.38 18.65 -2.26
C THR A 196 -16.17 17.17 -2.55
N ILE A 197 -14.92 16.75 -2.81
CA ILE A 197 -14.65 15.39 -3.31
C ILE A 197 -14.56 14.35 -2.18
N GLU A 198 -14.05 14.75 -1.03
CA GLU A 198 -13.87 13.93 0.17
C GLU A 198 -15.18 13.66 0.89
N LEU A 199 -16.20 14.51 0.70
CA LEU A 199 -17.52 14.29 1.27
C LEU A 199 -18.49 13.66 0.26
N LYS A 200 -18.21 13.79 -1.05
CA LYS A 200 -19.06 13.29 -2.14
C LYS A 200 -19.41 11.81 -1.98
N TYR A 201 -18.44 10.99 -1.58
CA TYR A 201 -18.61 9.54 -1.49
C TYR A 201 -18.83 9.05 -0.05
N LEU A 202 -18.75 9.94 0.92
CA LEU A 202 -18.74 9.60 2.33
C LEU A 202 -20.06 8.97 2.78
N LEU A 203 -21.21 9.47 2.33
CA LEU A 203 -22.51 8.90 2.71
C LEU A 203 -22.63 7.44 2.26
N ARG A 204 -22.35 7.16 0.99
CA ARG A 204 -22.38 5.80 0.44
C ARG A 204 -21.38 4.88 1.14
N MET A 205 -20.20 5.41 1.48
CA MET A 205 -19.20 4.67 2.27
C MET A 205 -19.75 4.31 3.66
N LYS A 206 -20.36 5.27 4.37
CA LYS A 206 -20.98 5.06 5.69
C LYS A 206 -22.12 4.05 5.63
N GLU A 207 -22.98 4.12 4.62
CA GLU A 207 -24.08 3.16 4.38
C GLU A 207 -23.53 1.75 4.15
N THR A 208 -22.55 1.61 3.25
CA THR A 208 -21.93 0.30 2.96
C THR A 208 -21.29 -0.30 4.21
N CYS A 209 -20.50 0.48 4.96
CA CYS A 209 -19.91 0.03 6.22
C CYS A 209 -20.98 -0.29 7.28
N ASN A 210 -22.07 0.48 7.34
CA ASN A 210 -23.18 0.22 8.25
C ASN A 210 -23.81 -1.15 7.98
N ASP A 211 -24.05 -1.48 6.71
CA ASP A 211 -24.69 -2.74 6.33
C ASP A 211 -23.79 -3.93 6.61
N ILE A 212 -22.50 -3.82 6.30
CA ILE A 212 -21.48 -4.84 6.62
C ILE A 212 -21.46 -5.12 8.12
N LEU A 213 -21.21 -4.09 8.93
CA LEU A 213 -20.98 -4.26 10.36
C LEU A 213 -22.28 -4.59 11.11
N SER A 214 -23.43 -4.09 10.66
CA SER A 214 -24.72 -4.47 11.23
C SER A 214 -25.04 -5.92 10.94
N SER A 215 -24.76 -6.39 9.72
CA SER A 215 -24.97 -7.79 9.39
C SER A 215 -24.00 -8.73 10.10
N LEU A 216 -22.74 -8.35 10.30
CA LEU A 216 -21.77 -9.17 11.04
C LEU A 216 -22.13 -9.24 12.53
N SER A 217 -22.57 -8.12 13.11
CA SER A 217 -22.90 -8.04 14.54
C SER A 217 -24.30 -8.55 14.89
N GLY A 218 -25.19 -8.69 13.90
CA GLY A 218 -26.59 -9.05 14.12
C GLY A 218 -27.44 -7.94 14.74
N ARG A 219 -26.94 -6.69 14.76
CA ARG A 219 -27.64 -5.52 15.31
C ARG A 219 -27.32 -4.24 14.52
N PRO A 220 -28.19 -3.22 14.51
CA PRO A 220 -27.89 -1.95 13.83
C PRO A 220 -26.67 -1.24 14.46
N MET A 221 -25.72 -0.81 13.62
CA MET A 221 -24.52 -0.07 14.03
C MET A 221 -24.70 1.46 14.02
N ALA A 222 -25.66 1.96 13.24
CA ALA A 222 -25.98 3.39 13.07
C ALA A 222 -24.78 4.25 12.58
N ILE A 223 -23.92 3.69 11.73
CA ILE A 223 -22.68 4.37 11.28
C ILE A 223 -23.00 5.63 10.47
N THR A 224 -24.10 5.63 9.73
CA THR A 224 -24.60 6.79 8.97
C THR A 224 -24.84 8.03 9.85
N GLU A 225 -25.14 7.83 11.13
CA GLU A 225 -25.37 8.89 12.13
C GLU A 225 -24.09 9.37 12.83
N TRP A 226 -22.97 8.64 12.68
CA TRP A 226 -21.74 8.95 13.39
C TRP A 226 -21.15 10.29 12.91
N PRO A 227 -20.59 11.10 13.82
CA PRO A 227 -19.96 12.37 13.46
C PRO A 227 -18.75 12.14 12.55
N VAL A 228 -18.53 13.09 11.65
CA VAL A 228 -17.39 13.10 10.73
C VAL A 228 -16.35 14.08 11.27
N LEU A 229 -15.12 13.63 11.46
CA LEU A 229 -13.99 14.47 11.85
C LEU A 229 -12.98 14.61 10.73
N LEU A 230 -12.35 15.77 10.73
CA LEU A 230 -11.32 16.18 9.78
C LEU A 230 -10.11 16.61 10.62
N PRO A 231 -9.24 15.65 10.98
CA PRO A 231 -8.13 15.95 11.88
C PRO A 231 -7.14 16.92 11.23
N GLU A 232 -6.39 17.64 12.06
CA GLU A 232 -5.19 18.35 11.60
C GLU A 232 -4.09 17.32 11.31
N LEU A 233 -3.55 17.34 10.09
CA LEU A 233 -2.63 16.35 9.58
C LEU A 233 -1.42 17.00 8.89
N PRO A 234 -0.28 16.30 8.80
CA PRO A 234 0.79 16.69 7.90
C PRO A 234 0.29 16.84 6.47
N ILE A 235 0.38 18.04 5.89
CA ILE A 235 -0.09 18.29 4.52
C ILE A 235 1.02 18.11 3.49
N GLN A 236 0.66 17.59 2.31
CA GLN A 236 1.58 17.48 1.18
C GLN A 236 1.82 18.85 0.57
N LYS A 237 3.03 19.05 0.06
CA LYS A 237 3.44 20.22 -0.73
C LYS A 237 3.73 19.86 -2.19
N SER A 238 3.73 18.57 -2.52
CA SER A 238 3.93 18.05 -3.87
C SER A 238 2.62 17.50 -4.44
N ASP A 239 2.61 17.23 -5.75
CA ASP A 239 1.42 16.72 -6.45
C ASP A 239 1.33 15.19 -6.48
N CYS A 240 2.40 14.48 -6.10
CA CYS A 240 2.53 13.02 -6.30
C CYS A 240 2.74 12.21 -5.00
N ASP A 241 2.86 12.87 -3.84
CA ASP A 241 3.15 12.19 -2.58
C ASP A 241 1.93 11.66 -1.82
N CYS A 242 0.71 11.96 -2.27
CA CYS A 242 -0.53 11.58 -1.60
C CYS A 242 -0.59 10.10 -1.18
N GLY A 243 -0.08 9.19 -2.01
CA GLY A 243 -0.01 7.77 -1.68
C GLY A 243 0.91 7.45 -0.50
N ILE A 244 2.06 8.14 -0.39
CA ILE A 244 2.98 7.94 0.74
C ILE A 244 2.42 8.56 2.01
N PHE A 245 1.76 9.72 1.91
CA PHE A 245 1.00 10.29 3.04
C PHE A 245 -0.07 9.32 3.53
N VAL A 246 -0.86 8.71 2.63
CA VAL A 246 -1.86 7.71 3.02
C VAL A 246 -1.24 6.48 3.67
N ILE A 247 -0.10 5.99 3.18
CA ILE A 247 0.64 4.90 3.85
C ILE A 247 1.05 5.33 5.26
N CYS A 248 1.63 6.52 5.43
CA CYS A 248 2.01 7.04 6.73
C CYS A 248 0.80 7.24 7.65
N TYR A 249 -0.34 7.71 7.14
CA TYR A 249 -1.57 7.85 7.90
C TYR A 249 -2.09 6.49 8.37
N MET A 250 -2.09 5.51 7.48
CA MET A 250 -2.48 4.14 7.81
C MET A 250 -1.53 3.48 8.80
N GLU A 251 -0.27 3.87 8.89
CA GLU A 251 0.68 3.36 9.88
C GLU A 251 0.56 4.11 11.23
N TYR A 252 0.43 5.44 11.19
CA TYR A 252 0.64 6.32 12.34
C TYR A 252 -0.61 6.91 12.98
N TRP A 253 -1.78 6.81 12.35
CA TRP A 253 -3.03 7.23 12.98
C TRP A 253 -3.46 6.26 14.09
N ASP A 254 -3.46 6.71 15.35
CA ASP A 254 -3.90 5.87 16.48
C ASP A 254 -5.43 5.93 16.74
N GLY A 255 -6.15 6.66 15.88
CA GLY A 255 -7.57 6.95 16.03
C GLY A 255 -7.87 8.31 16.66
N ARG A 256 -6.87 9.03 17.21
CA ARG A 256 -7.03 10.33 17.89
C ARG A 256 -5.93 11.31 17.53
N LEU A 257 -4.68 10.86 17.51
CA LEU A 257 -3.49 11.65 17.23
C LEU A 257 -2.69 11.01 16.08
N MET A 258 -2.13 11.89 15.26
CA MET A 258 -1.18 11.50 14.22
C MET A 258 0.24 11.58 14.79
N LYS A 259 1.05 10.52 14.64
CA LYS A 259 2.48 10.62 14.93
C LYS A 259 3.11 11.64 13.99
N SER A 260 3.99 12.48 14.51
CA SER A 260 4.63 13.54 13.72
C SER A 260 5.51 12.95 12.60
N PHE A 261 5.32 13.49 11.39
CA PHE A 261 6.20 13.38 10.23
C PHE A 261 5.95 14.61 9.34
N ALA A 262 6.88 14.91 8.43
CA ALA A 262 6.78 16.06 7.54
C ALA A 262 6.98 15.68 6.07
N GLN A 263 6.63 16.62 5.18
CA GLN A 263 6.88 16.51 3.75
C GLN A 263 8.35 16.17 3.43
N ASP A 264 9.30 16.69 4.22
CA ASP A 264 10.74 16.49 3.99
C ASP A 264 11.18 15.04 4.30
N ASP A 265 10.37 14.28 5.03
CA ASP A 265 10.61 12.86 5.33
C ASP A 265 10.10 11.93 4.22
N ILE A 266 9.28 12.43 3.29
CA ILE A 266 8.61 11.59 2.28
C ILE A 266 9.58 10.82 1.36
N PRO A 267 10.71 11.40 0.90
CA PRO A 267 11.70 10.64 0.15
C PRO A 267 12.24 9.45 0.95
N TYR A 268 12.41 9.59 2.28
CA TYR A 268 12.79 8.50 3.17
C TYR A 268 11.70 7.43 3.22
N PHE A 269 10.44 7.81 3.46
CA PHE A 269 9.34 6.85 3.53
C PHE A 269 9.12 6.08 2.23
N ARG A 270 9.30 6.71 1.06
CA ARG A 270 9.26 6.01 -0.24
C ARG A 270 10.24 4.84 -0.28
N MET A 271 11.49 5.11 0.04
CA MET A 271 12.55 4.10 0.04
C MET A 271 12.36 3.08 1.17
N LYS A 272 11.86 3.52 2.33
CA LYS A 272 11.63 2.65 3.48
C LYS A 272 10.52 1.63 3.22
N VAL A 273 9.35 2.08 2.75
CA VAL A 273 8.25 1.20 2.34
C VAL A 273 8.73 0.17 1.31
N LEU A 274 9.47 0.61 0.28
CA LEU A 274 9.99 -0.32 -0.72
C LEU A 274 10.93 -1.37 -0.09
N ALA A 275 11.86 -0.94 0.75
CA ALA A 275 12.80 -1.85 1.39
C ALA A 275 12.07 -2.86 2.29
N ASP A 276 11.04 -2.41 3.02
CA ASP A 276 10.23 -3.26 3.88
C ASP A 276 9.49 -4.33 3.08
N LEU A 277 8.90 -3.97 1.92
CA LEU A 277 8.26 -4.96 1.04
C LEU A 277 9.28 -5.97 0.46
N LEU A 278 10.43 -5.49 -0.03
CA LEU A 278 11.46 -6.34 -0.64
C LEU A 278 12.08 -7.30 0.38
N LEU A 279 12.30 -6.81 1.60
CA LEU A 279 13.02 -7.53 2.66
C LEU A 279 12.09 -8.18 3.69
N HIS A 280 10.78 -8.10 3.50
CA HIS A 280 9.81 -8.74 4.37
C HIS A 280 10.14 -10.25 4.51
N PRO A 281 10.15 -10.82 5.73
CA PRO A 281 10.57 -12.21 5.95
C PRO A 281 9.76 -13.26 5.17
N GLU A 282 8.49 -12.98 4.91
CA GLU A 282 7.58 -13.84 4.13
C GLU A 282 7.66 -13.63 2.61
N ASN A 283 8.49 -12.69 2.12
CA ASN A 283 8.65 -12.47 0.69
C ASN A 283 9.33 -13.69 0.06
N LYS A 284 8.62 -14.46 -0.77
CA LYS A 284 9.12 -15.74 -1.30
C LYS A 284 10.37 -15.59 -2.18
N VAL A 285 10.57 -14.42 -2.78
CA VAL A 285 11.74 -14.12 -3.61
C VAL A 285 12.89 -13.46 -2.82
N PHE A 286 12.73 -13.23 -1.51
CA PHE A 286 13.74 -12.62 -0.62
C PHE A 286 15.12 -13.25 -0.76
N LYS A 287 15.21 -14.58 -0.83
CA LYS A 287 16.49 -15.30 -0.97
C LYS A 287 17.13 -15.11 -2.34
N ALA A 288 16.33 -15.06 -3.40
CA ALA A 288 16.83 -14.83 -4.76
C ALA A 288 17.40 -13.41 -4.87
N ILE A 289 16.62 -12.44 -4.41
CA ILE A 289 17.01 -11.06 -4.10
C ILE A 289 18.36 -11.07 -3.37
N LYS A 290 18.46 -11.70 -2.19
CA LYS A 290 19.69 -11.77 -1.40
C LYS A 290 20.91 -12.37 -2.14
N ASN A 291 20.69 -13.35 -3.01
CA ASN A 291 21.74 -14.14 -3.67
C ASN A 291 22.21 -13.52 -5.00
N ASP A 292 21.31 -13.01 -5.84
CA ASP A 292 21.66 -12.32 -7.09
C ASP A 292 22.47 -11.05 -6.81
N TYR A 293 22.31 -10.46 -5.62
CA TYR A 293 23.21 -9.41 -5.11
C TYR A 293 24.68 -9.83 -5.05
N SER A 294 24.95 -11.10 -4.74
CA SER A 294 26.32 -11.60 -4.58
C SER A 294 27.01 -11.85 -5.93
N LEU A 295 26.22 -12.16 -6.97
CA LEU A 295 26.70 -12.45 -8.32
C LEU A 295 26.95 -11.19 -9.16
N HIS A 296 26.11 -10.15 -9.05
CA HIS A 296 26.28 -8.95 -9.85
C HIS A 296 27.41 -8.02 -9.39
N ILE A 297 27.76 -8.04 -8.09
CA ILE A 297 28.92 -7.30 -7.57
C ILE A 297 30.23 -8.00 -7.94
N SER A 298 30.27 -9.34 -7.91
CA SER A 298 31.49 -10.10 -8.24
C SER A 298 31.87 -10.00 -9.73
N HIS A 299 30.89 -9.94 -10.64
CA HIS A 299 31.18 -9.74 -12.07
C HIS A 299 31.65 -8.34 -12.45
N HIS A 300 31.36 -7.31 -11.65
CA HIS A 300 31.84 -5.94 -11.90
C HIS A 300 33.15 -5.59 -11.18
N PHE A 301 33.46 -6.21 -10.04
CA PHE A 301 34.76 -6.04 -9.37
C PHE A 301 35.91 -6.73 -10.13
N PHE A 302 35.65 -7.83 -10.85
CA PHE A 302 36.70 -8.54 -11.60
C PHE A 302 37.02 -7.98 -13.00
N ARG A 303 36.25 -7.01 -13.51
CA ARG A 303 36.53 -6.37 -14.82
C ARG A 303 37.30 -5.05 -14.75
N ARG A 304 37.64 -4.55 -13.56
CA ARG A 304 38.53 -3.38 -13.37
C ARG A 304 39.84 -3.73 -12.64
N GLY A 305 40.42 -4.88 -12.98
CA GLY A 305 41.66 -5.39 -12.39
C GLY A 305 42.66 -5.98 -13.37
N LYS A 306 42.69 -5.52 -14.64
CA LYS A 306 43.83 -5.74 -15.54
C LYS A 306 44.19 -4.45 -16.27
N VAL A 307 44.65 -3.48 -15.51
CA VAL A 307 45.64 -2.51 -15.98
C VAL A 307 46.86 -2.76 -15.12
N SER A 308 47.90 -3.39 -15.71
CA SER A 308 49.25 -2.84 -15.72
C SER A 308 50.36 -3.84 -16.06
N ILE A 309 51.11 -3.48 -17.11
CA ILE A 309 52.57 -3.31 -17.13
C ILE A 309 53.45 -4.58 -17.07
N HIS A 310 53.79 -5.14 -18.25
CA HIS A 310 55.12 -5.14 -18.91
C HIS A 310 55.09 -6.04 -20.14
#